data_AF-A0A392NM88-F1
#
_entry.id   AF-A0A392NM88-F1
#
_cell.length_a   1.000
_cell.length_b   1.000
_cell.length_c   1.000
_cell.angle_alpha   90.00
_cell.angle_beta   90.00
_cell.angle_gamma   90.00
#
_symmetry.space_group_name_H-M   'P 1'
#
loop_
_entity.id
_entity.type
_entity.pdbx_description
1 polymer ?
#
loop_
_entity_poly.entity_id
_entity_poly.type
_entity_poly.pdbx_seq_one_letter_code
_entity_poly.pdbx_strand_id
1 'polypeptide(L)' 'MSVWNLLREFRIRKVHMAVVLNEYGGTVGLVTLEDVVEEIVGEIFDENDSKEEIQKKTGYIVMRAE' A
#
# COMPACT_ATOMS: atom_id res chain seq x y z
N MET A 1 7.03 4.07 -12.31
CA MET A 1 6.54 5.27 -11.60
C MET A 1 6.75 5.05 -10.11
N SER A 2 7.22 6.04 -9.34
CA SER A 2 7.33 5.88 -7.88
C SER A 2 5.97 6.08 -7.21
N VAL A 3 5.81 5.50 -6.02
CA VAL A 3 4.58 5.62 -5.20
C VAL A 3 4.27 7.08 -4.86
N TRP A 4 5.30 7.88 -4.55
CA TRP A 4 5.16 9.33 -4.34
C TRP A 4 4.57 10.08 -5.54
N ASN A 5 4.93 9.69 -6.75
CA ASN A 5 4.37 10.29 -7.96
C ASN A 5 2.91 9.86 -8.16
N LEU A 6 2.58 8.60 -7.87
CA LEU A 6 1.20 8.11 -7.90
C LEU A 6 0.30 8.85 -6.90
N LEU A 7 0.77 9.05 -5.67
CA LEU A 7 0.07 9.84 -4.66
C LEU A 7 -0.18 11.28 -5.13
N ARG A 8 0.83 11.91 -5.73
CA ARG A 8 0.70 13.26 -6.31
C ARG A 8 -0.37 13.28 -7.41
N GLU A 9 -0.38 12.29 -8.31
CA GLU A 9 -1.38 12.19 -9.38
C GLU A 9 -2.80 12.03 -8.82
N PHE A 10 -2.99 11.16 -7.81
CA PHE A 10 -4.29 10.96 -7.16
C PHE A 10 -4.81 12.27 -6.56
N ARG A 11 -3.93 13.04 -5.91
CA ARG A 11 -4.28 14.35 -5.33
C ARG A 11 -4.60 15.41 -6.38
N ILE A 12 -3.82 15.49 -7.46
CA ILE A 12 -4.06 16.46 -8.54
C ILE A 12 -5.38 16.16 -9.26
N ARG A 13 -5.63 14.89 -9.57
CA ARG A 13 -6.81 14.45 -10.32
C ARG A 13 -8.06 14.31 -9.45
N LYS A 14 -7.92 14.35 -8.11
CA LYS A 14 -8.98 14.14 -7.12
C LYS A 14 -9.71 12.80 -7.33
N VAL A 15 -8.92 11.74 -7.51
CA VAL A 15 -9.42 10.37 -7.65
C VAL A 15 -8.80 9.48 -6.57
N HIS A 16 -9.53 8.43 -6.19
CA HIS A 16 -9.13 7.50 -5.13
C HIS A 16 -8.80 6.09 -5.66
N MET A 17 -9.00 5.83 -6.95
CA MET A 17 -8.77 4.53 -7.56
C MET A 17 -8.25 4.71 -8.98
N ALA A 18 -7.33 3.84 -9.39
CA ALA A 18 -6.85 3.76 -10.76
C ALA A 18 -6.78 2.30 -11.22
N VAL A 19 -6.97 2.09 -12.53
CA VAL A 19 -6.76 0.80 -13.19
C VAL A 19 -5.34 0.77 -13.74
N VAL A 20 -4.61 -0.30 -13.47
CA VAL A 20 -3.26 -0.53 -13.98
C VAL A 20 -3.36 -1.28 -15.29
N LEU A 21 -2.76 -0.73 -16.35
CA LEU A 21 -2.72 -1.33 -17.68
C LEU A 21 -1.31 -1.84 -17.99
N ASN A 22 -1.22 -2.89 -18.79
CA ASN A 22 0.02 -3.32 -19.41
C ASN A 22 0.26 -2.57 -20.74
N GLU A 23 1.37 -2.88 -21.39
CA GLU A 23 1.84 -2.25 -22.63
C GLU A 23 0.91 -2.50 -23.83
N TYR A 24 0.03 -3.50 -23.73
CA TYR A 24 -0.95 -3.88 -24.75
C TYR A 24 -2.36 -3.38 -24.42
N GLY A 25 -2.52 -2.57 -23.37
CA GLY A 25 -3.82 -2.03 -22.93
C GLY A 25 -4.69 -3.03 -22.16
N GLY A 26 -4.15 -4.21 -21.81
CA GLY A 26 -4.81 -5.17 -20.93
C GLY A 26 -4.75 -4.75 -19.47
N THR A 27 -5.79 -5.03 -18.70
CA THR A 27 -5.85 -4.72 -17.27
C THR A 27 -4.98 -5.68 -16.47
N VAL A 28 -4.03 -5.14 -15.73
CA VAL A 28 -3.18 -5.89 -14.79
C VAL A 28 -3.84 -5.94 -13.41
N GLY A 29 -4.50 -4.85 -13.01
CA GLY A 29 -5.12 -4.77 -11.70
C GLY A 29 -5.67 -3.38 -11.37
N LEU A 30 -5.94 -3.16 -10.10
CA LEU A 30 -6.49 -1.94 -9.53
C LEU A 30 -5.51 -1.44 -8.45
N VAL A 31 -5.45 -0.13 -8.24
CA VAL A 31 -4.73 0.47 -7.12
C VAL A 31 -5.57 1.57 -6.50
N THR A 32 -5.62 1.61 -5.18
CA THR A 32 -6.40 2.57 -4.41
C THR A 32 -5.50 3.61 -3.74
N LEU A 33 -6.09 4.72 -3.28
CA LEU A 33 -5.34 5.75 -2.57
C LEU A 33 -4.78 5.18 -1.26
N GLU A 34 -5.55 4.32 -0.63
CA GLU A 34 -5.26 3.62 0.62
C GLU A 34 -3.97 2.80 0.46
N ASP A 35 -3.86 1.96 -0.57
CA ASP A 35 -2.64 1.16 -0.85
C ASP A 35 -1.40 2.05 -1.04
N VAL A 36 -1.57 3.19 -1.73
CA VAL A 36 -0.49 4.13 -2.03
C VAL A 36 -0.03 4.87 -0.78
N VAL A 37 -0.95 5.20 0.12
CA VAL A 37 -0.63 5.84 1.40
C VAL A 37 0.02 4.84 2.35
N GLU A 38 -0.50 3.62 2.42
CA GLU A 38 0.07 2.52 3.22
C GLU A 38 1.52 2.21 2.82
N GLU A 39 1.82 2.13 1.53
CA GLU A 39 3.19 1.86 1.07
C GLU A 39 4.18 3.00 1.40
N ILE A 40 3.71 4.24 1.52
CA ILE A 40 4.55 5.40 1.89
C ILE A 40 4.74 5.49 3.40
N VAL A 41 3.66 5.27 4.16
CA VAL A 41 3.62 5.50 5.61
C VAL A 41 4.02 4.24 6.38
N GLY A 42 3.80 3.06 5.80
CA GLY A 42 3.84 1.78 6.48
C GLY A 42 2.69 1.61 7.47
N GLU A 43 2.72 0.49 8.18
CA GLU A 43 1.87 0.27 9.35
C GLU A 43 2.22 1.26 10.45
N ILE A 44 1.24 2.07 10.88
CA ILE A 44 1.41 2.96 12.03
C ILE A 44 1.24 2.12 13.29
N PHE A 45 2.36 1.83 13.95
CA PHE A 45 2.38 1.19 15.25
C PHE A 45 2.19 2.22 16.35
N ASP A 46 1.21 2.01 17.22
CA ASP A 46 1.13 2.76 18.47
C ASP A 46 2.26 2.30 19.40
N GLU A 47 2.78 3.21 20.23
CA GLU A 47 3.86 2.92 21.18
C GLU A 47 3.47 1.80 22.17
N ASN A 48 2.17 1.53 22.30
CA ASN A 48 1.60 0.53 23.17
C ASN A 48 1.15 -0.75 22.45
N ASP A 49 1.35 -0.87 21.12
CA ASP A 49 0.97 -2.06 20.36
C ASP A 49 1.84 -3.28 20.76
N SER A 50 1.19 -4.40 21.07
CA SER A 50 1.87 -5.66 21.36
C SER A 50 2.46 -6.29 20.08
N LYS A 51 3.48 -7.15 20.23
CA LYS A 51 4.05 -7.90 19.09
C LYS A 51 3.01 -8.72 18.33
N GLU A 52 1.97 -9.21 19.01
CA GLU A 52 0.86 -9.94 18.38
C GLU A 52 -0.07 -9.00 17.58
N GLU A 53 -0.26 -7.76 18.03
CA GLU A 53 -1.01 -6.74 17.28
C GLU A 53 -0.25 -6.29 16.03
N ILE A 54 1.07 -6.11 16.13
CA ILE A 54 1.96 -5.85 14.98
C ILE A 54 1.85 -6.97 13.94
N GLN A 55 1.78 -8.24 14.39
CA GLN A 55 1.67 -9.40 13.51
C GLN A 55 0.35 -9.46 12.73
N LYS A 56 -0.75 -9.08 13.39
CA LYS A 56 -2.08 -9.02 12.73
C LYS A 56 -2.17 -7.87 11.74
N LYS A 57 -1.53 -6.74 12.03
CA LYS A 57 -1.56 -5.54 11.21
C LYS A 57 -0.70 -5.67 9.95
N THR A 58 0.49 -6.25 10.06
CA THR A 58 1.41 -6.35 8.92
C THR A 58 1.00 -7.36 7.85
N GLY A 59 0.30 -8.47 8.18
CA GLY A 59 -0.05 -9.50 7.20
C GLY A 59 1.13 -10.36 6.71
N TYR A 60 2.34 -10.15 7.23
CA TYR A 60 3.53 -10.96 6.94
C TYR A 60 3.67 -12.06 8.00
N ILE A 61 3.82 -13.31 7.58
CA ILE A 61 4.16 -14.41 8.49
C ILE A 61 5.64 -14.23 8.88
N VAL A 62 5.89 -13.69 10.08
CA VAL A 62 7.24 -13.70 10.66
C VAL A 62 7.56 -15.15 11.04
N MET A 63 8.16 -15.90 10.11
CA MET A 63 8.71 -17.21 10.41
C MET A 63 9.96 -17.01 11.26
N ARG A 64 9.96 -17.58 12.48
CA ARG A 64 11.20 -17.75 13.22
C ARG A 64 12.11 -18.66 12.41
N ALA A 65 13.28 -18.15 12.04
CA ALA A 65 14.42 -19.01 11.75
C ALA A 65 14.94 -19.50 13.10
N GLU A 66 14.94 -20.82 13.29
CA GLU A 66 15.75 -21.47 14.33
C GLU A 66 17.23 -21.34 13.99
#